data_AF-A0AAV0NQZ3-F1
#
_entry.id   AF-A0AAV0NQZ3-F1
#
_cell.length_a   1.000
_cell.length_b   1.000
_cell.length_c   1.000
_cell.angle_alpha   90.00
_cell.angle_beta   90.00
_cell.angle_gamma   90.00
#
_symmetry.space_group_name_H-M   'P 1'
#
loop_
_entity.id
_entity.type
_entity.pdbx_description
1 polymer ?
#
loop_
_entity_poly.entity_id
_entity_poly.type
_entity_poly.pdbx_seq_one_letter_code
_entity_poly.pdbx_strand_id
1 'polypeptide(L)'
;MVGPRVWLGGIFNRFTRRTEKFPNDNPHLEQRLTRLQHRVKTSFDETRRDHQEALKSLWSTAFPDVPLTGLISEQWKEMGWQGHNPSTDFRGCGFIALENLLFFARTYPASFRRLLFKQNGERAEWEYPFAVAGINVSFMLIQMLDLNSGNWRLSLFFQFFFFLSFP
;
A
#
# COMPACT_ATOMS: atom_id res chain seq x y z
N MET A 1 -9.97 34.55 -32.34
CA MET A 1 -9.65 34.52 -30.89
C MET A 1 -10.97 34.76 -30.18
N VAL A 2 -11.55 33.90 -29.34
CA VAL A 2 -11.03 32.99 -28.31
C VAL A 2 -11.99 31.78 -28.22
N GLY A 3 -11.44 30.58 -27.98
CA GLY A 3 -12.11 29.28 -28.08
C GLY A 3 -13.03 28.88 -26.91
N PRO A 4 -13.63 27.67 -26.97
CA PRO A 4 -14.72 27.25 -26.09
C PRO A 4 -14.19 26.53 -24.82
N ARG A 5 -14.62 26.98 -23.64
CA ARG A 5 -14.30 26.36 -22.35
C ARG A 5 -15.25 25.20 -22.03
N VAL A 6 -14.85 24.03 -22.52
CA VAL A 6 -14.73 22.74 -21.82
C VAL A 6 -15.75 22.40 -20.71
N TRP A 7 -16.61 21.46 -21.09
CA TRP A 7 -17.45 20.55 -20.32
C TRP A 7 -16.61 19.64 -19.38
N LEU A 8 -16.28 20.10 -18.16
CA LEU A 8 -15.62 19.27 -17.13
C LEU A 8 -16.32 19.30 -15.76
N GLY A 9 -17.38 20.11 -15.59
CA GLY A 9 -18.13 20.17 -14.32
C GLY A 9 -19.16 19.04 -14.13
N GLY A 10 -19.62 18.40 -15.21
CA GLY A 10 -20.71 17.42 -15.17
C GLY A 10 -20.31 16.02 -14.68
N ILE A 11 -19.06 15.61 -14.91
CA ILE A 11 -18.57 14.27 -14.54
C ILE A 11 -18.24 14.22 -13.03
N PHE A 12 -17.72 15.32 -12.47
CA PHE A 12 -17.30 15.37 -11.07
C PHE A 12 -18.46 15.35 -10.07
N ASN A 13 -19.59 15.98 -10.39
CA ASN A 13 -20.76 15.97 -9.51
C ASN A 13 -21.54 14.63 -9.55
N ARG A 14 -21.25 13.78 -10.54
CA ARG A 14 -21.87 12.46 -10.71
C ARG A 14 -21.19 11.39 -9.83
N PHE A 15 -19.90 11.55 -9.54
CA PHE A 15 -19.17 10.65 -8.63
C PHE A 15 -19.44 10.95 -7.14
N THR A 16 -19.80 12.19 -6.79
CA THR A 16 -20.07 12.60 -5.40
C THR A 16 -21.52 12.40 -4.96
N ARG A 17 -22.47 12.21 -5.89
CA ARG A 17 -23.89 12.02 -5.57
C ARG A 17 -24.33 10.55 -5.43
N ARG A 18 -23.39 9.60 -5.40
CA ARG A 18 -23.71 8.17 -5.27
C ARG A 18 -22.87 7.44 -4.23
N THR A 19 -22.68 8.06 -3.06
CA THR A 19 -22.93 7.31 -1.82
C THR A 19 -24.41 7.46 -1.51
N GLU A 20 -25.27 6.94 -2.40
CA GLU A 20 -26.52 6.37 -1.90
C GLU A 20 -26.09 5.47 -0.75
N LYS A 21 -26.61 5.72 0.45
CA LYS A 21 -26.49 4.79 1.58
C LYS A 21 -26.77 3.42 1.00
N PHE A 22 -25.73 2.61 0.78
CA PHE A 22 -25.92 1.24 0.35
C PHE A 22 -26.81 0.65 1.44
N PRO A 23 -28.06 0.25 1.15
CA PRO A 23 -28.88 -0.41 2.13
C PRO A 23 -28.30 -1.81 2.24
N ASN A 24 -27.26 -1.95 3.04
CA ASN A 24 -26.65 -3.23 3.30
C ASN A 24 -26.59 -3.37 4.82
N ASP A 25 -27.77 -3.68 5.40
CA ASP A 25 -27.92 -4.28 6.73
C ASP A 25 -27.29 -5.68 6.73
N ASN A 26 -26.03 -5.78 6.29
CA ASN A 26 -25.25 -6.99 6.36
C ASN A 26 -24.33 -6.84 7.58
N PRO A 27 -24.74 -7.35 8.76
CA PRO A 27 -23.99 -7.16 9.99
C PRO A 27 -22.55 -7.69 9.89
N HIS A 28 -22.31 -8.67 9.01
CA HIS A 28 -20.97 -9.19 8.77
C HIS A 28 -20.08 -8.20 8.00
N LEU A 29 -20.62 -7.40 7.08
CA LEU A 29 -19.85 -6.36 6.40
C LEU A 29 -19.49 -5.22 7.35
N GLU A 30 -20.43 -4.79 8.19
CA GLU A 30 -20.16 -3.77 9.23
C GLU A 30 -19.08 -4.25 10.22
N GLN A 31 -19.14 -5.52 10.64
CA GLN A 31 -18.12 -6.11 11.50
C GLN A 31 -16.75 -6.16 10.81
N ARG A 32 -16.70 -6.52 9.52
CA ARG A 32 -15.45 -6.53 8.73
C ARG A 32 -14.89 -5.13 8.55
N LEU A 33 -15.75 -4.15 8.23
CA LEU A 33 -15.37 -2.76 8.09
C LEU A 33 -14.80 -2.21 9.39
N THR A 34 -15.50 -2.42 10.51
CA THR A 34 -15.05 -2.04 11.85
C THR A 34 -13.69 -2.65 12.20
N ARG A 35 -13.52 -3.95 11.93
CA ARG A 35 -12.23 -4.65 12.14
C ARG A 35 -11.11 -4.06 11.28
N LEU A 36 -11.39 -3.71 10.03
CA LEU A 36 -10.43 -3.08 9.14
C LEU A 36 -10.06 -1.68 9.63
N GLN A 37 -11.04 -0.84 9.99
CA GLN A 37 -10.82 0.49 10.57
C GLN A 37 -9.96 0.44 11.83
N HIS A 38 -10.18 -0.55 12.71
CA HIS A 38 -9.34 -0.74 13.88
C HIS A 38 -7.89 -1.10 13.51
N ARG A 39 -7.69 -1.99 12.53
CA ARG A 39 -6.34 -2.40 12.08
C ARG A 39 -5.59 -1.26 11.39
N VAL A 40 -6.27 -0.42 10.62
CA VAL A 40 -5.68 0.77 9.98
C VAL A 40 -5.08 1.73 11.02
N LYS A 41 -5.65 1.79 12.23
CA LYS A 41 -5.13 2.63 13.33
C LYS A 41 -3.91 2.04 14.03
N THR A 42 -3.53 0.80 13.72
CA THR A 42 -2.38 0.14 14.35
C THR A 42 -1.09 0.53 13.63
N SER A 43 -0.27 1.36 14.27
CA SER A 43 1.08 1.68 13.80
C SER A 43 1.99 0.46 13.83
N PHE A 44 2.96 0.41 12.92
CA PHE A 44 4.07 -0.53 13.05
C PHE A 44 4.87 -0.17 14.31
N ASP A 45 5.35 -1.19 15.01
CA ASP A 45 6.08 -1.07 16.26
C ASP A 45 7.23 -2.07 16.23
N GLU A 46 8.44 -1.54 16.21
CA GLU A 46 9.67 -2.33 16.09
C GLU A 46 10.02 -3.09 17.37
N THR A 47 9.41 -2.76 18.51
CA THR A 47 9.62 -3.46 19.78
C THR A 47 8.69 -4.67 19.94
N ARG A 48 7.60 -4.70 19.18
CA ARG A 48 6.59 -5.76 19.23
C ARG A 48 7.02 -7.01 18.47
N ARG A 49 7.05 -8.13 19.18
CA ARG A 49 7.50 -9.42 18.65
C ARG A 49 6.69 -9.88 17.44
N ASP A 50 5.37 -9.73 17.47
CA ASP A 50 4.48 -10.15 16.38
C ASP A 50 4.71 -9.33 15.11
N HIS A 51 5.00 -8.03 15.24
CA HIS A 51 5.35 -7.17 14.12
C HIS A 51 6.70 -7.55 13.51
N GLN A 52 7.71 -7.80 14.35
CA GLN A 52 9.01 -8.29 13.91
C GLN A 52 8.90 -9.65 13.20
N GLU A 53 8.11 -10.58 13.73
CA GLU A 53 7.90 -11.91 13.14
C GLU A 53 7.19 -11.83 11.78
N ALA A 54 6.23 -10.92 11.62
CA ALA A 54 5.61 -10.65 10.32
C ALA A 54 6.63 -10.14 9.29
N LEU A 55 7.52 -9.24 9.70
CA LEU A 55 8.56 -8.70 8.82
C LEU A 55 9.59 -9.77 8.41
N LYS A 56 10.04 -10.60 9.37
CA LYS A 56 10.90 -11.77 9.10
C LYS A 56 10.21 -12.77 8.18
N SER A 57 8.93 -13.03 8.39
CA SER A 57 8.13 -13.92 7.54
C SER A 57 7.99 -13.40 6.11
N LEU A 58 7.85 -12.09 5.95
CA LEU A 58 7.79 -11.48 4.63
C LEU A 58 9.12 -11.68 3.90
N TRP A 59 10.25 -11.43 4.57
CA TRP A 59 11.57 -11.66 3.99
C TRP A 59 11.78 -13.12 3.58
N SER A 60 11.53 -14.08 4.47
CA SER A 60 11.73 -15.50 4.18
C SER A 60 10.82 -16.01 3.06
N THR A 61 9.65 -15.40 2.88
CA THR A 61 8.76 -15.71 1.74
C THR A 61 9.28 -15.11 0.44
N ALA A 62 9.87 -13.92 0.49
CA ALA A 62 10.42 -13.21 -0.67
C ALA A 62 11.74 -13.81 -1.16
N PHE A 63 12.65 -14.13 -0.23
CA PHE A 63 14.00 -14.63 -0.49
C PHE A 63 14.27 -15.89 0.36
N PRO A 64 13.70 -17.05 0.00
CA PRO A 64 13.79 -18.27 0.82
C PRO A 64 15.23 -18.76 1.02
N ASP A 65 16.12 -18.51 0.05
CA ASP A 65 17.50 -18.97 0.06
C ASP A 65 18.49 -17.93 0.65
N VAL A 66 18.00 -16.76 1.07
CA VAL A 66 18.83 -15.69 1.62
C VAL A 66 18.43 -15.42 3.07
N PRO A 67 19.24 -15.84 4.05
CA PRO A 67 18.92 -15.58 5.46
C PRO A 67 18.95 -14.08 5.74
N LEU A 68 17.98 -13.61 6.51
CA LEU A 68 17.94 -12.25 7.00
C LEU A 68 19.01 -12.05 8.09
N THR A 69 19.93 -11.13 7.89
CA THR A 69 21.01 -10.83 8.85
C THR A 69 20.55 -9.97 10.02
N GLY A 70 19.49 -9.19 9.84
CA GLY A 70 18.91 -8.34 10.88
C GLY A 70 17.64 -7.64 10.41
N LEU A 71 16.86 -7.14 11.36
CA LEU A 71 15.70 -6.29 11.05
C LEU A 71 16.10 -4.91 10.51
N ILE A 72 17.36 -4.54 10.73
CA ILE A 72 18.00 -3.35 10.20
C ILE A 72 19.24 -3.84 9.43
N SER A 73 19.19 -3.79 8.10
CA SER A 73 20.27 -4.27 7.23
C SER A 73 20.11 -3.75 5.80
N GLU A 74 21.20 -3.70 5.03
CA GLU A 74 21.16 -3.27 3.63
C GLU A 74 20.34 -4.23 2.73
N GLN A 75 20.11 -5.47 3.18
CA GLN A 75 19.35 -6.47 2.42
C GLN A 75 17.94 -5.99 2.07
N TRP A 76 17.32 -5.16 2.91
CA TRP A 76 16.00 -4.62 2.64
C TRP A 76 15.94 -3.81 1.34
N LYS A 77 17.02 -3.16 0.91
CA LYS A 77 17.00 -2.45 -0.38
C LYS A 77 16.76 -3.38 -1.57
N GLU A 78 17.15 -4.66 -1.49
CA GLU A 78 16.89 -5.68 -2.52
C GLU A 78 15.39 -5.95 -2.71
N MET A 79 14.59 -5.78 -1.66
CA MET A 79 13.13 -5.91 -1.74
C MET A 79 12.43 -4.61 -2.16
N GLY A 80 13.20 -3.53 -2.35
CA GLY A 80 12.68 -2.21 -2.67
C GLY A 80 12.10 -1.45 -1.47
N TRP A 81 12.67 -1.62 -0.27
CA TRP A 81 12.45 -0.70 0.86
C TRP A 81 13.24 0.60 0.67
N GLN A 82 12.77 1.74 1.19
CA GLN A 82 13.44 3.04 0.97
C GLN A 82 14.85 3.08 1.61
N GLY A 83 15.06 2.34 2.68
CA GLY A 83 16.34 2.26 3.37
C GLY A 83 16.60 0.91 4.01
N HIS A 84 17.64 0.86 4.85
CA HIS A 84 18.06 -0.34 5.56
C HIS A 84 17.15 -0.69 6.77
N ASN A 85 16.21 0.20 7.13
CA ASN A 85 15.25 -0.02 8.21
C ASN A 85 13.80 0.11 7.68
N PRO A 86 13.10 -1.02 7.42
CA PRO A 86 11.71 -1.04 6.96
C PRO A 86 10.72 -0.31 7.88
N SER A 87 10.99 -0.21 9.19
CA SER A 87 10.13 0.49 10.15
C SER A 87 9.80 1.92 9.69
N THR A 88 10.75 2.55 8.99
CA THR A 88 10.64 3.94 8.54
C THR A 88 9.65 4.13 7.39
N ASP A 89 9.36 3.10 6.60
CA ASP A 89 8.43 3.14 5.46
C ASP A 89 6.96 3.04 5.90
N PHE A 90 6.68 2.45 7.07
CA PHE A 90 5.31 2.23 7.55
C PHE A 90 4.65 3.45 8.21
N ARG A 91 5.34 4.59 8.34
CA ARG A 91 4.85 5.78 9.07
C ARG A 91 3.49 6.30 8.58
N GLY A 92 3.21 6.21 7.28
CA GLY A 92 1.96 6.69 6.69
C GLY A 92 0.82 5.66 6.63
N CYS A 93 1.14 4.37 6.52
CA CYS A 93 0.15 3.31 6.28
C CYS A 93 -0.06 2.36 7.48
N GLY A 94 0.88 2.33 8.43
CA GLY A 94 0.82 1.46 9.60
C GLY A 94 1.12 -0.01 9.31
N PHE A 95 0.87 -0.86 10.31
CA PHE A 95 1.17 -2.29 10.29
C PHE A 95 0.38 -3.05 9.21
N ILE A 96 -0.82 -2.58 8.86
CA ILE A 96 -1.68 -3.24 7.85
C ILE A 96 -1.03 -3.35 6.47
N ALA A 97 -0.11 -2.43 6.11
CA ALA A 97 0.63 -2.53 4.85
C ALA A 97 1.55 -3.75 4.81
N LEU A 98 2.22 -4.05 5.93
CA LEU A 98 3.03 -5.27 6.07
C LEU A 98 2.16 -6.52 6.00
N GLU A 99 0.99 -6.50 6.65
CA GLU A 99 0.04 -7.61 6.59
C GLU A 99 -0.44 -7.85 5.14
N ASN A 100 -0.71 -6.80 4.37
CA ASN A 100 -1.11 -6.89 2.96
C ASN A 100 0.01 -7.47 2.09
N LEU A 101 1.25 -7.00 2.27
CA LEU A 101 2.42 -7.54 1.55
C LEU A 101 2.62 -9.03 1.86
N LEU A 102 2.54 -9.41 3.14
CA LEU A 102 2.68 -10.80 3.57
C LEU A 102 1.52 -11.67 3.06
N PHE A 103 0.29 -11.15 3.07
CA PHE A 103 -0.86 -11.82 2.48
C PHE A 103 -0.66 -12.05 0.98
N PHE A 104 -0.18 -11.04 0.25
CA PHE A 104 0.09 -11.16 -1.18
C PHE A 104 1.17 -12.22 -1.45
N ALA A 105 2.26 -12.21 -0.68
CA ALA A 105 3.36 -13.17 -0.79
C ALA A 105 2.90 -14.62 -0.59
N ARG A 106 2.05 -14.85 0.42
CA ARG A 106 1.56 -16.20 0.78
C ARG A 106 0.45 -16.71 -0.14
N THR A 107 -0.46 -15.83 -0.53
CA THR A 107 -1.67 -16.22 -1.27
C THR A 107 -1.43 -16.29 -2.77
N TYR A 108 -0.57 -15.41 -3.29
CA TYR A 108 -0.29 -15.30 -4.73
C TYR A 108 1.22 -15.30 -5.02
N PRO A 109 1.96 -16.36 -4.61
CA PRO A 109 3.43 -16.38 -4.64
C PRO A 109 4.02 -16.20 -6.04
N ALA A 110 3.37 -16.75 -7.08
CA ALA A 110 3.82 -16.58 -8.47
C ALA A 110 3.76 -15.11 -8.91
N SER A 111 2.63 -14.43 -8.65
CA SER A 111 2.46 -13.00 -8.95
C SER A 111 3.39 -12.13 -8.11
N PHE A 112 3.55 -12.45 -6.83
CA PHE A 112 4.46 -11.75 -5.93
C PHE A 112 5.89 -11.79 -6.46
N ARG A 113 6.41 -12.99 -6.78
CA ARG A 113 7.76 -13.16 -7.33
C ARG A 113 7.92 -12.47 -8.69
N ARG A 114 6.93 -12.58 -9.56
CA ARG A 114 6.95 -11.93 -10.88
C ARG A 114 7.12 -10.42 -10.75
N LEU A 115 6.40 -9.78 -9.82
CA LEU A 115 6.50 -8.35 -9.56
C LEU A 115 7.80 -7.98 -8.83
N LEU A 116 8.17 -8.71 -7.77
CA LEU A 116 9.40 -8.47 -7.01
C LEU A 116 10.65 -8.54 -7.90
N PHE A 117 10.76 -9.59 -8.72
CA PHE A 117 11.91 -9.81 -9.61
C PHE A 117 11.73 -9.20 -11.01
N LYS A 118 10.63 -8.47 -11.24
CA LYS A 118 10.36 -7.77 -12.50
C LYS A 118 10.51 -8.67 -13.74
N GLN A 119 9.99 -9.90 -13.66
CA GLN A 119 10.28 -10.95 -14.64
C GLN A 119 9.70 -10.69 -16.05
N ASN A 120 8.82 -9.69 -16.19
CA ASN A 120 8.19 -9.33 -17.46
C ASN A 120 8.27 -7.80 -17.65
N GLY A 121 8.74 -7.36 -18.83
CA GLY A 121 8.89 -5.96 -19.21
C GLY A 121 10.29 -5.65 -19.74
N GLU A 122 10.46 -4.58 -20.53
CA GLU A 122 11.79 -4.06 -20.82
C GLU A 122 12.34 -3.36 -19.57
N ARG A 123 13.59 -3.65 -19.21
CA ARG A 123 14.20 -3.23 -17.94
C ARG A 123 14.19 -1.70 -17.75
N ALA A 124 14.17 -0.94 -18.85
CA ALA A 124 14.14 0.52 -18.87
C ALA A 124 12.75 1.14 -18.60
N GLU A 125 11.66 0.35 -18.60
CA GLU A 125 10.29 0.87 -18.40
C GLU A 125 9.73 0.65 -16.99
N TRP A 126 10.37 -0.19 -16.15
CA TRP A 126 9.78 -0.66 -14.89
C TRP A 126 10.75 -0.59 -13.70
N GLU A 127 11.29 0.61 -13.44
CA GLU A 127 11.94 0.88 -12.16
C GLU A 127 10.92 1.38 -11.14
N TYR A 128 10.43 0.47 -10.31
CA TYR A 128 9.75 0.83 -9.07
C TYR A 128 10.32 0.05 -7.88
N PRO A 129 10.38 0.67 -6.70
CA PRO A 129 10.74 -0.01 -5.45
C PRO A 129 9.56 -0.88 -5.00
N PHE A 130 9.69 -2.22 -5.10
CA PHE A 130 8.59 -3.16 -4.91
C PHE A 130 7.86 -3.00 -3.56
N ALA A 131 8.59 -3.02 -2.43
CA ALA A 131 7.97 -2.90 -1.11
C ALA A 131 7.28 -1.54 -0.91
N VAL A 132 7.96 -0.43 -1.25
CA VAL A 132 7.38 0.92 -1.17
C VAL A 132 6.14 1.06 -2.06
N ALA A 133 6.15 0.49 -3.28
CA ALA A 133 4.99 0.47 -4.15
C ALA A 133 3.81 -0.28 -3.52
N GLY A 134 4.05 -1.45 -2.90
CA GLY A 134 3.00 -2.20 -2.20
C GLY A 134 2.42 -1.46 -0.98
N ILE A 135 3.26 -0.71 -0.24
CA ILE A 135 2.81 0.16 0.85
C ILE A 135 1.91 1.29 0.30
N ASN A 136 2.32 1.93 -0.80
CA ASN A 136 1.54 2.99 -1.42
C ASN A 136 0.20 2.48 -1.97
N VAL A 137 0.15 1.28 -2.55
CA VAL A 137 -1.12 0.65 -2.94
C VAL A 137 -2.01 0.44 -1.72
N SER A 138 -1.47 -0.08 -0.61
CA SER A 138 -2.23 -0.24 0.63
C SER A 138 -2.76 1.10 1.14
N PHE A 139 -1.94 2.16 1.09
CA PHE A 139 -2.34 3.50 1.49
C PHE A 139 -3.48 4.04 0.59
N MET A 140 -3.36 3.91 -0.73
CA MET A 140 -4.41 4.32 -1.66
C MET A 140 -5.73 3.59 -1.40
N LEU A 141 -5.68 2.28 -1.14
CA LEU A 141 -6.88 1.50 -0.80
C LEU A 141 -7.53 1.99 0.51
N ILE A 142 -6.73 2.31 1.53
CA ILE A 142 -7.24 2.88 2.79
C ILE A 142 -7.97 4.20 2.56
N GLN A 143 -7.41 5.09 1.71
CA GLN A 143 -8.03 6.36 1.36
C GLN A 143 -9.32 6.15 0.55
N MET A 144 -9.27 5.35 -0.52
CA MET A 144 -10.42 5.12 -1.41
C MET A 144 -11.62 4.46 -0.70
N LEU A 145 -11.34 3.63 0.31
CA LEU A 145 -12.37 2.98 1.14
C LEU A 145 -12.84 3.85 2.32
N ASP A 146 -12.35 5.08 2.43
CA ASP A 146 -12.66 6.03 3.50
C ASP A 146 -12.54 5.44 4.91
N LEU A 147 -11.54 4.56 5.10
CA LEU A 147 -11.33 3.88 6.38
C LEU A 147 -10.82 4.82 7.48
N ASN A 148 -10.31 5.98 7.08
CA ASN A 148 -9.99 7.12 7.93
C ASN A 148 -10.88 8.29 7.51
N SER A 149 -11.92 8.59 8.29
CA SER A 149 -12.97 9.58 8.00
C SER A 149 -12.51 11.06 8.03
N GLY A 150 -11.28 11.37 7.60
CA GLY A 150 -10.71 12.71 7.53
C GLY A 150 -10.59 13.19 6.08
N ASN A 151 -11.18 14.34 5.75
CA ASN A 151 -11.17 14.97 4.41
C ASN A 151 -9.77 14.93 3.72
N TRP A 152 -9.56 13.97 2.81
CA TRP A 152 -8.22 13.67 2.24
C TRP A 152 -8.02 14.15 0.79
N ARG A 153 -8.89 15.02 0.26
CA ARG A 153 -8.86 15.46 -1.15
C ARG A 153 -7.53 16.07 -1.66
N LEU A 154 -6.60 16.42 -0.77
CA LEU A 154 -5.28 16.96 -1.11
C LEU A 154 -4.12 15.95 -0.99
N SER A 155 -4.30 14.78 -0.38
CA SER A 155 -3.21 13.81 -0.13
C SER A 155 -2.89 12.92 -1.33
N LEU A 156 -3.89 12.49 -2.12
CA LEU A 156 -3.66 11.69 -3.33
C LEU A 156 -2.78 12.42 -4.36
N PHE A 157 -2.91 13.75 -4.47
CA PHE A 157 -2.11 14.54 -5.40
C PHE A 157 -0.63 14.62 -5.01
N PHE A 158 -0.31 14.71 -3.72
CA PHE A 158 1.08 14.78 -3.25
C PHE A 158 1.78 13.41 -3.27
N GLN A 159 1.08 12.33 -2.92
CA GLN A 159 1.70 11.00 -2.86
C GLN A 159 1.98 10.42 -4.26
N PHE A 160 1.09 10.67 -5.23
CA PHE A 160 1.28 10.24 -6.62
C PHE A 160 2.43 11.01 -7.31
N PHE A 161 2.61 12.30 -6.99
CA PHE A 161 3.77 13.07 -7.43
C PHE A 161 5.08 12.60 -6.79
N PHE A 162 5.06 12.17 -5.52
CA PHE A 162 6.23 11.54 -4.89
C PHE A 162 6.59 10.20 -5.56
N PHE A 163 5.58 9.44 -6.00
CA PHE A 163 5.74 8.19 -6.73
C PHE A 163 6.38 8.36 -8.13
N LEU A 164 6.12 9.50 -8.79
CA LEU A 164 6.70 9.84 -10.10
C LEU A 164 8.02 10.63 -10.00
N SER A 165 8.47 11.00 -8.80
CA SER A 165 9.68 11.81 -8.59
C SER A 165 10.92 10.99 -8.21
N PHE A 166 10.83 9.65 -8.19
CA PHE A 166 12.03 8.83 -8.12
C PHE A 166 12.62 8.70 -9.53
N PRO A 167 13.88 9.15 -9.75
CA PRO A 167 14.56 8.98 -11.02
C PRO A 167 14.91 7.52 -11.29
#